data_AF-A0A355WI34-F1
#
_entry.id   AF-A0A355WI34-F1
#
_cell.length_a   1.000
_cell.length_b   1.000
_cell.length_c   1.000
_cell.angle_alpha   90.00
_cell.angle_beta   90.00
_cell.angle_gamma   90.00
#
_symmetry.space_group_name_H-M   'P 1'
#
loop_
_entity.id
_entity.type
_entity.pdbx_description
1 polymer ?
#
loop_
_entity_poly.entity_id
_entity_poly.type
_entity_poly.pdbx_seq_one_letter_code
_entity_poly.pdbx_strand_id
1 'polypeptide(L)'
;NLTEPHCGTDLGMMRTKADPQSDGSYKITGQKIFISAGDHDMADNIIHLVLAKITGGPEGIKGVSLFIVPKFIVNDDGSLGARNGVSVGSIEHKMG
;
A
#
# COMPACT_ATOMS: atom_id res chain seq x y z
N ASN A 1 -3.39 4.09 3.13
CA ASN A 1 -2.85 4.47 1.80
C ASN A 1 -3.93 4.35 0.73
N LEU A 2 -4.60 5.46 0.40
CA LEU A 2 -5.82 5.45 -0.42
C LEU A 2 -5.60 6.14 -1.78
N THR A 3 -5.23 7.42 -1.74
CA THR A 3 -5.19 8.37 -2.86
C THR A 3 -4.04 8.14 -3.84
N GLU A 4 -4.29 8.39 -5.13
CA GLU A 4 -3.30 8.39 -6.22
C GLU A 4 -3.31 9.76 -6.93
N PRO A 5 -2.26 10.14 -7.69
CA PRO A 5 -2.18 11.45 -8.33
C PRO A 5 -3.39 11.81 -9.20
N HIS A 6 -3.96 10.83 -9.90
CA HIS A 6 -5.13 11.00 -10.77
C HIS A 6 -6.46 10.68 -10.08
N CYS A 7 -6.46 10.39 -8.77
CA CYS A 7 -7.59 9.80 -8.08
C CYS A 7 -7.63 10.25 -6.60
N GLY A 8 -8.46 11.27 -6.34
CA GLY A 8 -8.80 11.79 -5.02
C GLY A 8 -10.13 11.23 -4.50
N THR A 9 -11.21 11.98 -4.72
CA THR A 9 -12.56 11.65 -4.23
C THR A 9 -13.11 10.35 -4.81
N ASP A 10 -12.83 10.06 -6.09
CA ASP A 10 -13.31 8.85 -6.76
C ASP A 10 -12.26 7.73 -6.76
N LEU A 11 -12.21 6.99 -5.65
CA LEU A 11 -11.32 5.83 -5.46
C LEU A 11 -11.59 4.69 -6.45
N GLY A 12 -12.74 4.67 -7.14
CA GLY A 12 -13.04 3.70 -8.18
C GLY A 12 -12.09 3.78 -9.38
N MET A 13 -11.42 4.92 -9.58
CA MET A 13 -10.43 5.13 -10.66
C MET A 13 -9.00 4.75 -10.29
N MET A 14 -8.75 4.22 -9.09
CA MET A 14 -7.41 3.80 -8.70
C MET A 14 -6.84 2.73 -9.64
N ARG A 15 -5.52 2.80 -9.86
CA ARG A 15 -4.76 1.92 -10.76
C ARG A 15 -3.81 1.00 -10.00
N THR A 16 -3.58 1.22 -8.70
CA THR A 16 -2.82 0.28 -7.87
C THR A 16 -3.47 -1.10 -7.97
N LYS A 17 -2.67 -2.08 -8.37
CA LYS A 17 -3.11 -3.46 -8.59
C LYS A 17 -2.51 -4.40 -7.56
N ALA A 18 -3.21 -5.52 -7.35
CA ALA A 18 -2.82 -6.62 -6.49
C ALA A 18 -2.83 -7.91 -7.31
N ASP A 19 -1.65 -8.45 -7.58
CA ASP A 19 -1.49 -9.71 -8.32
C ASP A 19 -1.40 -10.88 -7.32
N PRO A 20 -2.30 -11.88 -7.35
CA PRO A 20 -2.27 -13.00 -6.42
C PRO A 20 -0.99 -13.83 -6.60
N GLN A 21 -0.43 -14.32 -5.50
CA GLN A 21 0.77 -15.17 -5.47
C GLN A 21 0.42 -16.61 -5.07
N SER A 22 1.32 -17.56 -5.34
CA SER A 22 1.09 -18.99 -5.04
C SER A 22 1.03 -19.31 -3.55
N ASP A 23 1.59 -18.46 -2.71
CA ASP A 23 1.62 -18.60 -1.24
C ASP A 23 0.39 -17.95 -0.56
N GLY A 24 -0.58 -17.45 -1.34
CA GLY A 24 -1.76 -16.76 -0.82
C GLY A 24 -1.56 -15.27 -0.53
N SER A 25 -0.34 -14.75 -0.67
CA SER A 25 -0.08 -13.32 -0.60
C SER A 25 -0.47 -12.60 -1.90
N TYR A 26 -0.35 -11.27 -1.90
CA TYR A 26 -0.58 -10.44 -3.07
C TYR A 26 0.61 -9.54 -3.31
N LYS A 27 1.05 -9.45 -4.56
CA LYS A 27 2.05 -8.48 -5.00
C LYS A 27 1.35 -7.18 -5.38
N ILE A 28 1.56 -6.14 -4.58
CA ILE A 28 0.98 -4.82 -4.82
C ILE A 28 1.91 -4.01 -5.73
N THR A 29 1.35 -3.36 -6.75
CA THR A 29 2.10 -2.44 -7.62
C THR A 29 1.28 -1.18 -7.87
N GLY A 30 1.86 -0.03 -7.55
CA GLY A 30 1.24 1.27 -7.75
C GLY A 30 1.95 2.35 -6.95
N GLN A 31 1.43 3.57 -7.04
CA GLN A 31 1.94 4.73 -6.30
C GLN A 31 0.78 5.39 -5.58
N LYS A 32 0.98 5.67 -4.30
CA LYS A 32 0.04 6.43 -3.46
C LYS A 32 0.67 7.77 -3.08
N ILE A 33 -0.16 8.78 -2.88
CA ILE A 33 0.27 10.13 -2.50
C ILE A 33 -0.41 10.60 -1.23
N PHE A 34 0.19 11.61 -0.59
CA PHE A 34 -0.34 12.24 0.62
C PHE A 34 -0.58 11.24 1.76
N ILE A 35 0.40 10.35 1.96
CA ILE A 35 0.37 9.35 3.03
C ILE A 35 0.98 9.95 4.28
N SER A 36 0.12 10.37 5.21
CA SER A 36 0.54 10.78 6.56
C SER A 36 1.26 9.64 7.27
N ALA A 37 2.40 9.96 7.91
CA ALA A 37 3.29 8.98 8.54
C ALA A 37 3.68 7.82 7.62
N GLY A 38 3.84 8.10 6.31
CA GLY A 38 4.24 7.10 5.33
C GLY A 38 5.65 6.53 5.54
N ASP A 39 6.52 7.26 6.24
CA ASP A 39 7.77 6.73 6.78
C ASP A 39 8.24 7.58 7.98
N HIS A 40 8.97 6.97 8.91
CA HIS A 40 9.67 7.60 10.02
C HIS A 40 10.57 6.59 10.75
N ASP A 41 11.42 7.08 11.66
CA ASP A 41 12.32 6.30 12.52
C ASP A 41 11.81 6.12 13.96
N MET A 42 10.63 6.65 14.29
CA MET A 42 10.02 6.54 15.64
C MET A 42 9.48 5.13 15.98
N ALA A 43 9.50 4.18 15.05
CA ALA A 43 9.03 2.81 15.25
C ALA A 43 9.83 1.82 14.38
N ASP A 44 9.97 0.58 14.86
CA ASP A 44 10.76 -0.46 14.18
C ASP A 44 10.10 -0.94 12.87
N ASN A 45 8.76 -0.87 12.79
CA ASN A 45 8.01 -1.25 11.58
C ASN A 45 6.80 -0.33 11.38
N ILE A 46 6.37 -0.21 10.12
CA ILE A 46 5.21 0.58 9.71
C ILE A 46 4.28 -0.34 8.92
N ILE A 47 3.01 -0.42 9.32
CA ILE A 47 2.02 -1.26 8.68
C ILE A 47 1.15 -0.39 7.77
N HIS A 48 1.35 -0.51 6.46
CA HIS A 48 0.54 0.22 5.49
C HIS A 48 -0.74 -0.54 5.19
N LEU A 49 -1.89 0.10 5.43
CA LEU A 49 -3.18 -0.36 4.95
C LEU A 49 -3.40 0.20 3.53
N VAL A 50 -3.26 -0.62 2.50
CA VAL A 50 -3.24 -0.20 1.09
C VAL A 50 -4.52 -0.65 0.38
N LEU A 51 -5.20 0.29 -0.28
CA LEU A 51 -6.26 -0.05 -1.22
C LEU A 51 -5.68 -0.34 -2.61
N ALA A 52 -6.05 -1.49 -3.17
CA ALA A 52 -5.65 -1.91 -4.51
C ALA A 52 -6.75 -2.77 -5.15
N LYS A 53 -6.72 -2.89 -6.48
CA LYS A 53 -7.63 -3.76 -7.23
C LYS A 53 -6.97 -5.10 -7.51
N ILE A 54 -7.67 -6.19 -7.19
CA ILE A 54 -7.20 -7.53 -7.56
C ILE A 54 -7.30 -7.65 -9.09
N THR A 55 -6.22 -8.10 -9.74
CA THR A 55 -6.21 -8.31 -11.19
C THR A 55 -7.29 -9.32 -11.60
N GLY A 56 -8.17 -8.92 -12.51
CA GLY A 56 -9.34 -9.72 -12.92
C GLY A 56 -10.58 -9.58 -12.01
N GLY A 57 -10.52 -8.74 -10.96
CA GLY A 57 -11.67 -8.42 -10.12
C GLY A 57 -12.71 -7.52 -10.81
N PRO A 58 -13.88 -7.31 -10.19
CA PRO A 58 -14.94 -6.43 -10.70
C PRO A 58 -14.45 -5.00 -10.96
N GLU A 59 -15.08 -4.27 -11.88
CA GLU A 59 -14.73 -2.87 -12.12
C GLU A 59 -15.24 -1.91 -11.03
N GLY A 60 -14.65 -0.72 -10.99
CA GLY A 60 -15.02 0.36 -10.08
C GLY A 60 -14.69 0.07 -8.61
N ILE A 61 -15.46 0.67 -7.70
CA ILE A 61 -15.21 0.59 -6.24
C ILE A 61 -15.42 -0.82 -5.68
N LYS A 62 -16.28 -1.63 -6.31
CA LYS A 62 -16.55 -3.01 -5.88
C LYS A 62 -15.36 -3.96 -6.09
N GLY A 63 -14.42 -3.59 -6.97
CA GLY A 63 -13.17 -4.33 -7.18
C GLY A 63 -12.03 -3.95 -6.25
N VAL A 64 -12.24 -2.96 -5.37
CA VAL A 64 -11.20 -2.49 -4.47
C VAL A 64 -11.16 -3.37 -3.23
N SER A 65 -9.95 -3.83 -2.89
CA SER A 65 -9.66 -4.63 -1.70
C SER A 65 -8.65 -3.91 -0.80
N LEU A 66 -8.63 -4.27 0.47
CA LEU A 66 -7.70 -3.73 1.47
C LEU A 66 -6.59 -4.75 1.76
N PHE A 67 -5.34 -4.29 1.75
CA PHE A 67 -4.16 -5.12 1.97
C PHE A 67 -3.33 -4.58 3.13
N ILE A 68 -2.75 -5.51 3.90
CA ILE A 68 -1.73 -5.22 4.90
C ILE A 68 -0.37 -5.32 4.20
N VAL A 69 0.37 -4.22 4.15
CA VAL A 69 1.67 -4.13 3.49
C VAL A 69 2.69 -3.59 4.50
N PRO A 70 3.42 -4.45 5.21
CA PRO A 70 4.38 -3.99 6.20
C PRO A 70 5.65 -3.45 5.54
N LYS A 71 6.34 -2.49 6.17
CA LYS A 71 7.64 -1.97 5.73
C LYS A 71 8.74 -3.04 5.81
N PHE A 72 8.71 -3.85 6.86
CA PHE A 72 9.53 -5.05 7.02
C PHE A 72 8.64 -6.29 7.15
N ILE A 73 8.95 -7.36 6.42
CA ILE A 73 8.23 -8.63 6.51
C ILE A 73 8.35 -9.17 7.94
N VAL A 74 7.25 -9.70 8.47
CA VAL A 74 7.21 -10.27 9.83
C VAL A 74 7.37 -11.79 9.70
N ASN A 75 8.35 -12.36 10.42
CA ASN A 75 8.57 -13.80 10.46
C ASN A 75 7.52 -14.48 11.37
N ASP A 76 7.42 -15.81 11.31
CA ASP A 76 6.44 -16.58 12.11
C ASP A 76 6.60 -16.41 13.63
N ASP A 77 7.82 -16.11 14.10
CA ASP A 77 8.14 -15.84 15.51
C ASP A 77 7.86 -14.38 15.93
N GLY A 78 7.36 -13.55 15.02
CA GLY A 78 7.08 -12.13 15.22
C GLY A 78 8.29 -11.21 15.05
N SER A 79 9.49 -11.74 14.78
CA SER A 79 10.67 -10.94 14.51
C SER A 79 10.59 -10.24 13.14
N LEU A 80 11.30 -9.12 13.01
CA LEU A 80 11.38 -8.38 11.74
C LEU A 80 12.39 -9.04 10.80
N GLY A 81 11.93 -9.39 9.61
CA GLY A 81 12.71 -9.95 8.52
C GLY A 81 13.14 -8.91 7.49
N ALA A 82 13.14 -9.33 6.22
CA ALA A 82 13.61 -8.49 5.11
C ALA A 82 12.74 -7.24 4.90
N ARG A 83 13.36 -6.17 4.38
CA ARG A 83 12.63 -4.97 3.97
C ARG A 83 11.72 -5.30 2.78
N ASN A 84 10.46 -4.91 2.89
CA ASN A 84 9.47 -5.09 1.84
C ASN A 84 9.63 -4.02 0.74
N GLY A 85 9.01 -4.26 -0.42
CA GLY A 85 9.07 -3.38 -1.59
C GLY A 85 8.27 -2.07 -1.50
N VAL A 86 7.98 -1.57 -0.29
CA VAL A 86 7.30 -0.29 -0.07
C VAL A 86 8.33 0.77 0.33
N SER A 87 8.28 1.92 -0.34
CA SER A 87 9.21 3.03 -0.11
C SER A 87 8.53 4.38 -0.31
N VAL A 88 8.97 5.40 0.43
CA VAL A 88 8.55 6.79 0.22
C VAL A 88 9.45 7.44 -0.82
N GLY A 89 8.85 7.85 -1.95
CA GLY A 89 9.58 8.49 -3.04
C GLY A 89 9.71 10.01 -2.92
N SER A 90 8.84 10.67 -2.14
CA SER A 90 8.84 12.12 -1.95
C SER A 90 8.18 12.50 -0.62
N ILE A 91 8.54 13.67 -0.09
CA ILE A 91 7.93 14.29 1.09
C ILE A 91 7.36 15.64 0.67
N GLU A 92 6.08 15.87 0.93
CA GLU A 92 5.41 17.11 0.54
C GLU A 92 5.77 18.28 1.45
N HIS A 93 6.05 19.43 0.83
CA HIS A 93 6.18 20.72 1.53
C HIS A 93 4.78 21.29 1.75
N LYS A 94 4.29 21.15 2.99
CA LYS A 94 2.94 21.59 3.38
C LYS A 94 2.99 22.98 4.04
N MET A 95 1.84 23.64 4.07
CA MET A 95 1.67 24.89 4.83
C MET A 95 1.85 24.68 6.34
N GLY A 96 1.41 23.53 6.85
CA GLY A 96 1.48 23.08 8.24
C GLY A 96 1.19 21.59 8.36
#